data_AF-A0A7S0FEX3-F1
#
_entry.id   AF-A0A7S0FEX3-F1
#
_cell.length_a   1.000
_cell.length_b   1.000
_cell.length_c   1.000
_cell.angle_alpha   90.00
_cell.angle_beta   90.00
_cell.angle_gamma   90.00
#
_symmetry.space_group_name_H-M   'P 1'
#
loop_
_entity.id
_entity.type
_entity.pdbx_description
1 polymer ?
#
loop_
_entity_poly.entity_id
_entity_poly.type
_entity_poly.pdbx_seq_one_letter_code
_entity_poly.pdbx_strand_id
1 'polypeptide(L)'
;MEGGASTFTGIGAVTAVPAFAMALGSAAISAGEPSERLEVRLQHFSAGLLIGAVITNIFPLLRERLISKGVGGHKEVHWNNLLAGFLGFTFALMLMYGVKGLGLEEEEVQEVQDAEDKDGGPSVCDSQAMLEWRQSSWNSSKVGSMRSVEQLSKASDLVSPLLLPPHPGAAVPSGLEKRNIHHAVARLHAHASALALLVEEDEVDREAVDEEVHGIDFLLDAARRSCRKASPVQRSTAQRLREHAAELAEDIAQARVLDDLHAIDKQLKVIADTLRHIHSHVDHGVFRRWRPLPCRERTAQHPQ
;
A
#
# COMPACT_ATOMS: atom_id res chain seq x y z
N MET A 1 24.37 -46.73 24.37
CA MET A 1 24.36 -45.27 24.15
C MET A 1 24.32 -44.95 22.64
N GLU A 2 23.37 -45.50 21.88
CA GLU A 2 23.34 -45.36 20.40
C GLU A 2 22.28 -44.37 19.87
N GLY A 3 21.48 -43.75 20.74
CA GLY A 3 20.41 -42.82 20.33
C GLY A 3 20.83 -41.36 20.08
N GLY A 4 22.10 -41.00 20.34
CA GLY A 4 22.55 -39.60 20.26
C GLY A 4 22.80 -39.11 18.83
N ALA A 5 23.35 -39.98 17.97
CA ALA A 5 23.81 -39.59 16.63
C ALA A 5 22.66 -39.27 15.65
N SER A 6 21.53 -39.97 15.73
CA SER A 6 20.37 -39.71 14.85
C SER A 6 19.69 -38.37 15.14
N THR A 7 19.76 -37.90 16.39
CA THR A 7 19.11 -36.66 16.81
C THR A 7 19.85 -35.43 16.29
N PHE A 8 21.19 -35.43 16.34
CA PHE A 8 22.01 -34.34 15.82
C PHE A 8 21.92 -34.22 14.30
N THR A 9 21.91 -35.34 13.56
CA THR A 9 21.75 -35.32 12.10
C THR A 9 20.38 -34.80 11.68
N GLY A 10 19.32 -35.13 12.44
CA GLY A 10 17.97 -34.61 12.21
C GLY A 10 17.87 -33.09 12.43
N ILE A 11 18.45 -32.58 13.51
CA ILE A 11 18.44 -31.13 13.81
C ILE A 11 19.30 -30.36 12.79
N GLY A 12 20.46 -30.92 12.42
CA GLY A 12 21.33 -30.35 11.39
C GLY A 12 20.63 -30.25 10.03
N ALA A 13 19.94 -31.30 9.59
CA ALA A 13 19.21 -31.27 8.32
C ALA A 13 18.06 -30.24 8.30
N VAL A 14 17.31 -30.10 9.40
CA VAL A 14 16.18 -29.17 9.50
C VAL A 14 16.63 -27.70 9.51
N THR A 15 17.84 -27.41 9.98
CA THR A 15 18.37 -26.04 10.09
C THR A 15 19.30 -25.66 8.93
N ALA A 16 20.12 -26.59 8.44
CA ALA A 16 21.06 -26.35 7.36
C ALA A 16 20.36 -26.18 6.00
N VAL A 17 19.27 -26.92 5.74
CA VAL A 17 18.57 -26.83 4.44
C VAL A 17 17.93 -25.46 4.22
N PRO A 18 17.19 -24.86 5.17
CA PRO A 18 16.69 -23.49 5.02
C PRO A 18 17.81 -22.44 4.89
N ALA A 19 18.90 -22.57 5.67
CA ALA A 19 20.03 -21.66 5.60
C ALA A 19 20.74 -21.73 4.23
N PHE A 20 20.94 -22.93 3.70
CA PHE A 20 21.52 -23.15 2.38
C PHE A 20 20.60 -22.63 1.26
N ALA A 21 19.28 -22.83 1.38
CA ALA A 21 18.31 -22.29 0.43
C ALA A 21 18.29 -20.75 0.44
N MET A 22 18.39 -20.12 1.61
CA MET A 22 18.51 -18.66 1.72
C MET A 22 19.83 -18.15 1.11
N ALA A 23 20.95 -18.82 1.35
CA ALA A 23 22.24 -18.46 0.76
C ALA A 23 22.23 -18.58 -0.78
N LEU A 24 21.64 -19.65 -1.32
CA LEU A 24 21.42 -19.81 -2.77
C LEU A 24 20.49 -18.73 -3.35
N GLY A 25 19.43 -18.37 -2.60
CA GLY A 25 18.52 -17.29 -2.97
C GLY A 25 19.24 -15.95 -3.07
N SER A 26 20.05 -15.60 -2.06
CA SER A 26 20.89 -14.38 -2.08
C SER A 26 21.87 -14.40 -3.26
N ALA A 27 22.59 -15.50 -3.48
CA ALA A 27 23.55 -15.59 -4.58
C ALA A 27 22.89 -15.49 -5.97
N ALA A 28 21.66 -16.00 -6.12
CA ALA A 28 20.90 -15.88 -7.36
C ALA A 28 20.44 -14.44 -7.63
N ILE A 29 20.11 -13.67 -6.58
CA ILE A 29 19.74 -12.26 -6.70
C ILE A 29 20.96 -11.40 -7.05
N SER A 30 22.15 -11.75 -6.54
CA SER A 30 23.40 -11.05 -6.90
C SER A 30 23.82 -11.23 -8.37
N ALA A 31 23.26 -12.21 -9.10
CA ALA A 31 23.60 -12.49 -10.49
C ALA A 31 22.70 -11.78 -11.51
N GLY A 32 21.67 -11.05 -11.07
CA GLY A 32 20.81 -10.24 -11.93
C GLY A 32 19.59 -9.71 -11.20
N GLU A 33 19.11 -8.52 -11.60
CA GLU A 33 17.95 -7.88 -10.99
C GLU A 33 16.66 -8.68 -11.27
N PRO A 34 16.05 -9.33 -10.27
CA PRO A 34 14.78 -10.00 -10.46
C PRO A 34 13.68 -8.95 -10.70
N SER A 35 12.70 -9.28 -11.54
CA SER A 35 11.49 -8.45 -11.65
C SER A 35 10.78 -8.33 -10.30
N GLU A 36 10.36 -7.12 -9.92
CA GLU A 36 9.61 -6.85 -8.67
C GLU A 36 8.43 -7.81 -8.45
N ARG A 37 7.74 -8.20 -9.54
CA ARG A 37 6.62 -9.15 -9.47
C ARG A 37 7.06 -10.56 -9.09
N LEU A 38 8.25 -10.96 -9.51
CA LEU A 38 8.85 -12.25 -9.17
C LEU A 38 9.34 -12.24 -7.73
N GLU A 39 9.96 -11.14 -7.29
CA GLU A 39 10.42 -10.95 -5.92
C GLU A 39 9.28 -11.10 -4.91
N VAL A 40 8.18 -10.34 -5.09
CA VAL A 40 7.01 -10.42 -4.21
C VAL A 40 6.42 -11.84 -4.18
N ARG A 41 6.41 -12.55 -5.32
CA ARG A 41 5.91 -13.94 -5.39
C ARG A 41 6.84 -14.92 -4.68
N LEU A 42 8.15 -14.78 -4.86
CA LEU A 42 9.16 -15.61 -4.19
C LEU A 42 9.18 -15.35 -2.68
N GLN A 43 8.96 -14.11 -2.26
CA GLN A 43 8.83 -13.74 -0.85
C GLN A 43 7.59 -14.39 -0.21
N HIS A 44 6.42 -14.33 -0.87
CA HIS A 44 5.23 -15.03 -0.38
C HIS A 44 5.39 -16.55 -0.39
N PHE A 45 6.03 -17.10 -1.42
CA PHE A 45 6.28 -18.54 -1.53
C PHE A 45 7.23 -19.04 -0.44
N SER A 46 8.35 -18.34 -0.21
CA SER A 46 9.31 -18.67 0.85
C SER A 46 8.70 -18.54 2.24
N ALA A 47 7.91 -17.49 2.49
CA ALA A 47 7.14 -17.36 3.73
C ALA A 47 6.19 -18.53 3.95
N GLY A 48 5.48 -18.96 2.90
CA GLY A 48 4.60 -20.13 2.94
C GLY A 48 5.35 -21.44 3.24
N LEU A 49 6.51 -21.66 2.60
CA LEU A 49 7.37 -22.81 2.86
C LEU A 49 7.90 -22.82 4.30
N LEU A 50 8.32 -21.66 4.82
CA LEU A 50 8.82 -21.54 6.18
C LEU A 50 7.73 -21.84 7.21
N ILE A 51 6.52 -21.29 7.04
CA ILE A 51 5.36 -21.61 7.88
C ILE A 51 5.04 -23.12 7.80
N GLY A 52 5.03 -23.69 6.59
CA GLY A 52 4.79 -25.12 6.38
C GLY A 52 5.83 -26.00 7.07
N ALA A 53 7.11 -25.65 7.00
CA ALA A 53 8.21 -26.36 7.64
C ALA A 53 8.13 -26.27 9.17
N VAL A 54 7.77 -25.10 9.72
CA VAL A 54 7.55 -24.91 11.16
C VAL A 54 6.42 -25.80 11.65
N ILE A 55 5.29 -25.84 10.93
CA ILE A 55 4.11 -26.63 11.33
C ILE A 55 4.38 -28.13 11.20
N THR A 56 5.02 -28.59 10.13
CA THR A 56 5.18 -30.02 9.86
C THR A 56 6.36 -30.67 10.55
N ASN A 57 7.46 -29.93 10.78
CA ASN A 57 8.68 -30.50 11.35
C ASN A 57 8.94 -29.99 12.77
N ILE A 58 8.92 -28.67 12.98
CA ILE A 58 9.32 -28.08 14.25
C ILE A 58 8.26 -28.34 15.33
N PHE A 59 6.98 -28.17 15.01
CA PHE A 59 5.91 -28.33 15.99
C PHE A 59 5.79 -29.77 16.54
N PRO A 60 5.85 -30.84 15.72
CA PRO A 60 5.87 -32.21 16.26
C PRO A 60 7.10 -32.50 17.11
N LEU A 61 8.30 -32.03 16.70
CA LEU A 61 9.52 -32.19 17.49
C LEU A 61 9.42 -31.49 18.85
N LEU A 62 8.91 -30.27 18.88
CA LEU A 62 8.65 -29.55 20.13
C LEU A 62 7.63 -30.30 20.98
N ARG A 63 6.54 -30.78 20.38
CA ARG A 63 5.49 -31.53 21.08
C ARG A 63 6.04 -32.81 21.72
N GLU A 64 6.87 -33.57 21.02
CA GLU A 64 7.49 -34.79 21.53
C GLU A 64 8.45 -34.51 22.70
N ARG A 65 9.16 -33.38 22.66
CA ARG A 65 10.08 -32.96 23.72
C ARG A 65 9.37 -32.33 24.92
N LEU A 66 8.22 -31.69 24.70
CA LEU A 66 7.42 -31.05 25.73
C LEU A 66 6.53 -32.05 26.49
N ILE A 67 6.07 -33.10 25.80
CA ILE A 67 5.17 -34.12 26.34
C ILE A 67 5.88 -35.47 26.30
N SER A 68 6.63 -35.78 27.35
CA SER A 68 7.15 -37.14 27.52
C SER A 68 6.02 -38.06 27.98
N LYS A 69 5.96 -39.27 27.40
CA LYS A 69 5.09 -40.33 27.94
C LYS A 69 5.74 -40.86 29.21
N GLY A 70 5.16 -40.55 30.36
CA GLY A 70 5.58 -41.13 31.63
C GLY A 70 5.37 -42.65 31.66
N VAL A 71 6.12 -43.33 32.52
CA VAL A 71 5.97 -44.76 32.81
C VAL A 71 4.60 -44.94 33.50
N GLY A 72 3.57 -45.24 32.70
CA GLY A 72 2.17 -45.27 33.16
C GLY A 72 1.17 -44.61 32.20
N GLY A 73 1.62 -44.04 31.07
CA GLY A 73 0.73 -43.50 30.05
C GLY A 73 0.11 -42.14 30.37
N HIS A 74 0.37 -41.60 31.57
CA HIS A 74 0.06 -40.21 31.89
C HIS A 74 1.02 -39.27 31.14
N LYS A 75 0.45 -38.22 30.53
CA LYS A 75 1.19 -37.16 29.86
C LYS A 75 1.64 -36.16 30.92
N GLU A 76 2.94 -36.11 31.18
CA GLU A 76 3.52 -35.12 32.08
C GLU A 76 4.13 -33.99 31.25
N VAL A 77 3.80 -32.74 31.61
CA VAL A 77 4.31 -31.55 30.93
C VAL A 77 5.57 -31.09 31.64
N HIS A 78 6.70 -31.14 30.95
CA HIS A 78 7.95 -30.62 31.52
C HIS A 78 8.04 -29.11 31.33
N TRP A 79 7.62 -28.35 32.34
CA TRP A 79 7.67 -26.88 32.34
C TRP A 79 9.04 -26.30 32.00
N ASN A 80 10.13 -26.97 32.38
CA ASN A 80 11.49 -26.56 32.04
C ASN A 80 11.74 -26.56 30.52
N ASN A 81 11.22 -27.55 29.81
CA ASN A 81 11.36 -27.64 28.35
C ASN A 81 10.52 -26.57 27.65
N LEU A 82 9.33 -26.27 28.20
CA LEU A 82 8.46 -25.19 27.70
C LEU A 82 9.14 -23.82 27.86
N LEU A 83 9.70 -23.56 29.03
CA LEU A 83 10.42 -22.33 29.32
C LEU A 83 11.66 -22.18 28.44
N ALA A 84 12.44 -23.25 28.27
CA ALA A 84 13.61 -23.24 27.38
C ALA A 84 13.21 -22.98 25.91
N GLY A 85 12.11 -23.59 25.44
CA GLY A 85 11.58 -23.34 24.11
C GLY A 85 11.11 -21.91 23.91
N PHE A 86 10.40 -21.34 24.89
CA PHE A 86 9.97 -19.93 24.87
C PHE A 86 11.17 -18.98 24.85
N LEU A 87 12.13 -19.16 25.75
CA LEU A 87 13.33 -18.32 25.81
C LEU A 87 14.16 -18.42 24.53
N GLY A 88 14.32 -19.62 23.97
CA GLY A 88 15.00 -19.82 22.70
C GLY A 88 14.31 -19.10 21.54
N PHE A 89 12.98 -19.16 21.48
CA PHE A 89 12.20 -18.44 20.47
C PHE A 89 12.30 -16.91 20.62
N THR A 90 12.15 -16.40 21.85
CA THR A 90 12.32 -14.96 22.13
C THR A 90 13.73 -14.48 21.79
N PHE A 91 14.76 -15.26 22.11
CA PHE A 91 16.15 -14.95 21.76
C PHE A 91 16.36 -14.94 20.24
N ALA A 92 15.80 -15.90 19.50
CA ALA A 92 15.85 -15.92 18.05
C ALA A 92 15.18 -14.69 17.41
N LEU A 93 14.03 -14.25 17.94
CA LEU A 93 13.39 -13.00 17.52
C LEU A 93 14.27 -11.78 17.83
N MET A 94 14.84 -11.70 19.04
CA MET A 94 15.77 -10.63 19.41
C MET A 94 16.98 -10.59 18.48
N LEU A 95 17.51 -11.74 18.04
CA LEU A 95 18.60 -11.75 17.06
C LEU A 95 18.13 -11.28 15.68
N MET A 96 17.02 -11.80 15.16
CA MET A 96 16.53 -11.39 13.83
C MET A 96 16.21 -9.89 13.78
N TYR A 97 15.49 -9.36 14.78
CA TYR A 97 15.12 -7.95 14.81
C TYR A 97 16.26 -7.05 15.33
N GLY A 98 17.11 -7.57 16.21
CA GLY A 98 18.25 -6.84 16.76
C GLY A 98 19.34 -6.61 15.72
N VAL A 99 19.67 -7.62 14.91
CA VAL A 99 20.62 -7.46 13.79
C VAL A 99 20.11 -6.41 12.79
N LYS A 100 18.80 -6.42 12.50
CA LYS A 100 18.17 -5.39 11.66
C LYS A 100 18.22 -4.00 12.28
N GLY A 101 18.11 -3.89 13.61
CA GLY A 101 18.20 -2.63 14.33
C GLY A 101 19.61 -2.07 14.51
N LEU A 102 20.65 -2.88 14.29
CA LEU A 102 22.05 -2.45 14.41
C LEU A 102 22.56 -1.67 13.18
N GLY A 103 21.73 -1.44 12.17
CA GLY A 103 22.09 -0.62 11.00
C GLY A 103 23.20 -1.22 10.13
N LEU A 104 23.53 -2.51 10.30
CA LEU A 104 24.57 -3.20 9.54
C LEU A 104 24.16 -3.53 8.08
N GLU A 105 22.94 -3.17 7.67
CA GLU A 105 22.46 -3.30 6.29
C GLU A 105 22.66 -2.02 5.44
N GLU A 106 23.19 -0.93 6.02
CA GLU A 106 23.45 0.34 5.29
C GLU A 106 24.95 0.54 5.03
N GLU A 107 25.55 -0.34 4.23
CA GLU A 107 26.80 -0.02 3.53
C GLU A 107 26.80 -0.70 2.14
N GLU A 108 25.66 -0.63 1.44
CA GLU A 108 25.68 -0.78 -0.01
C GLU A 108 26.38 0.45 -0.57
N VAL A 109 27.61 0.20 -1.02
CA VAL A 109 28.50 1.08 -1.75
C VAL A 109 27.70 1.98 -2.69
N GLN A 110 27.48 3.21 -2.24
CA GLN A 110 27.13 4.31 -3.10
C GLN A 110 28.35 4.49 -4.02
N GLU A 111 28.30 3.86 -5.20
CA GLU A 111 29.25 4.12 -6.26
C GLU A 111 29.20 5.63 -6.52
N VAL A 112 30.30 6.26 -6.13
CA VAL A 112 30.64 7.65 -6.31
C VAL A 112 30.52 7.97 -7.80
N GLN A 113 29.39 8.53 -8.20
CA GLN A 113 29.28 9.31 -9.42
C GLN A 113 29.43 10.79 -9.05
N ASP A 114 30.60 11.11 -8.47
CA ASP A 114 31.10 12.48 -8.41
C ASP A 114 31.70 12.82 -9.77
N ALA A 115 30.95 13.56 -10.57
CA ALA A 115 31.54 14.51 -11.50
C ALA A 115 30.62 15.73 -11.56
N GLU A 116 31.03 16.75 -10.80
CA GLU A 116 30.90 18.17 -11.10
C GLU A 116 29.68 18.61 -11.93
N ASP A 117 28.81 19.43 -11.34
CA ASP A 117 28.96 20.85 -11.70
C ASP A 117 28.49 21.81 -10.62
N LYS A 118 29.23 22.91 -10.56
CA LYS A 118 29.07 23.99 -9.60
C LYS A 118 28.02 24.99 -10.09
N ASP A 119 27.50 25.68 -9.10
CA ASP A 119 27.21 27.11 -9.10
C ASP A 119 25.78 27.56 -9.41
N GLY A 120 25.25 28.40 -8.51
CA GLY A 120 24.07 29.23 -8.76
C GLY A 120 22.78 28.85 -8.04
N GLY A 121 22.73 29.00 -6.71
CA GLY A 121 21.46 28.96 -5.97
C GLY A 121 20.57 30.18 -6.29
N PRO A 122 19.24 30.01 -6.46
CA PRO A 122 18.32 31.13 -6.46
C PRO A 122 17.75 31.40 -5.06
N SER A 123 18.01 32.64 -4.65
CA SER A 123 17.35 33.51 -3.68
C SER A 123 15.89 33.18 -3.32
N VAL A 124 15.62 33.23 -2.00
CA VAL A 124 14.37 33.00 -1.27
C VAL A 124 13.29 34.09 -1.48
N CYS A 125 13.01 34.52 -2.72
CA CYS A 125 12.04 35.59 -3.00
C CYS A 125 10.92 35.28 -4.01
N ASP A 126 10.63 34.02 -4.33
CA ASP A 126 9.65 33.68 -5.39
C ASP A 126 8.41 32.87 -4.95
N SER A 127 8.12 32.73 -3.65
CA SER A 127 6.90 32.00 -3.22
C SER A 127 5.60 32.69 -3.64
N GLN A 128 5.61 34.01 -3.88
CA GLN A 128 4.43 34.76 -4.32
C GLN A 128 4.26 34.74 -5.85
N ALA A 129 5.36 34.77 -6.61
CA ALA A 129 5.35 34.58 -8.06
C ALA A 129 4.95 33.15 -8.46
N MET A 130 5.36 32.15 -7.68
CA MET A 130 4.97 30.75 -7.88
C MET A 130 3.45 30.54 -7.68
N LEU A 131 2.82 31.23 -6.71
CA LEU A 131 1.37 31.15 -6.50
C LEU A 131 0.57 31.89 -7.60
N GLU A 132 1.06 33.01 -8.11
CA GLU A 132 0.45 33.71 -9.25
C GLU A 132 0.61 32.92 -10.56
N TRP A 133 1.76 32.28 -10.78
CA TRP A 133 1.96 31.36 -11.90
C TRP A 133 1.02 30.16 -11.81
N ARG A 134 0.83 29.58 -10.61
CA ARG A 134 -0.10 28.44 -10.40
C ARG A 134 -1.56 28.81 -10.67
N GLN A 135 -2.03 30.00 -10.27
CA GLN A 135 -3.38 30.47 -10.61
C GLN A 135 -3.53 30.83 -12.10
N SER A 136 -2.47 31.37 -12.72
CA SER A 136 -2.45 31.71 -14.15
C SER A 136 -2.45 30.46 -15.03
N SER A 137 -1.65 29.45 -14.71
CA SER A 137 -1.59 28.14 -15.40
C SER A 137 -2.96 27.43 -15.36
N TRP A 138 -3.64 27.47 -14.21
CA TRP A 138 -4.98 26.87 -14.06
C TRP A 138 -6.05 27.57 -14.90
N ASN A 139 -5.94 28.89 -15.07
CA ASN A 139 -6.84 29.66 -15.93
C ASN A 139 -6.47 29.57 -17.42
N SER A 140 -5.19 29.43 -17.76
CA SER A 140 -4.69 29.34 -19.15
C SER A 140 -5.02 27.98 -19.78
N SER A 141 -4.93 26.90 -19.00
CA SER A 141 -5.39 25.56 -19.39
C SER A 141 -6.88 25.54 -19.76
N LYS A 142 -7.68 26.43 -19.16
CA LYS A 142 -9.12 26.57 -19.45
C LYS A 142 -9.40 27.16 -20.84
N VAL A 143 -8.46 27.92 -21.40
CA VAL A 143 -8.61 28.58 -22.72
C VAL A 143 -8.07 27.73 -23.86
N GLY A 144 -7.03 26.90 -23.62
CA GLY A 144 -6.53 25.91 -24.58
C GLY A 144 -7.41 24.66 -24.71
N SER A 145 -8.10 24.27 -23.64
CA SER A 145 -8.92 23.05 -23.58
C SER A 145 -10.13 23.06 -24.52
N MET A 146 -10.68 24.23 -24.89
CA MET A 146 -11.86 24.28 -25.76
C MET A 146 -11.61 23.81 -27.20
N ARG A 147 -10.38 23.90 -27.74
CA ARG A 147 -10.09 23.43 -29.11
C ARG A 147 -9.79 21.94 -29.19
N SER A 148 -9.30 21.32 -28.11
CA SER A 148 -9.01 19.88 -28.08
C SER A 148 -10.28 19.03 -27.87
N VAL A 149 -11.29 19.57 -27.20
CA VAL A 149 -12.55 18.85 -26.91
C VAL A 149 -13.38 18.59 -28.17
N GLU A 150 -13.35 19.47 -29.18
CA GLU A 150 -14.07 19.25 -30.45
C GLU A 150 -13.44 18.14 -31.32
N GLN A 151 -12.10 18.02 -31.32
CA GLN A 151 -11.42 16.97 -32.10
C GLN A 151 -11.58 15.57 -31.48
N LEU A 152 -11.70 15.47 -30.16
CA LEU A 152 -11.83 14.19 -29.45
C LEU A 152 -13.26 13.62 -29.39
N SER A 153 -14.29 14.45 -29.63
CA SER A 153 -15.67 13.95 -29.78
C SER A 153 -15.82 12.92 -30.90
N LYS A 154 -14.94 12.96 -31.92
CA LYS A 154 -14.93 12.02 -33.05
C LYS A 154 -14.19 10.71 -32.78
N ALA A 155 -13.34 10.64 -31.74
CA ALA A 155 -12.60 9.43 -31.39
C ALA A 155 -13.36 8.51 -30.42
N SER A 156 -14.40 9.02 -29.75
CA SER A 156 -15.17 8.27 -28.75
C SER A 156 -16.16 7.25 -29.35
N ASP A 157 -16.35 7.22 -30.66
CA ASP A 157 -17.29 6.30 -31.34
C ASP A 157 -16.72 4.90 -31.62
N LEU A 158 -15.41 4.67 -31.38
CA LEU A 158 -14.74 3.41 -31.75
C LEU A 158 -14.46 2.44 -30.60
N VAL A 159 -14.75 2.82 -29.34
CA VAL A 159 -14.63 1.90 -28.20
C VAL A 159 -16.01 1.33 -27.88
N SER A 160 -16.43 0.32 -28.63
CA SER A 160 -17.57 -0.51 -28.26
C SER A 160 -17.26 -1.25 -26.95
N PRO A 161 -17.97 -0.98 -25.85
CA PRO A 161 -17.67 -1.64 -24.60
C PRO A 161 -18.22 -3.07 -24.67
N LEU A 162 -17.35 -4.04 -24.43
CA LEU A 162 -17.69 -5.43 -24.10
C LEU A 162 -18.48 -5.43 -22.77
N LEU A 163 -19.71 -4.97 -22.81
CA LEU A 163 -20.62 -4.96 -21.67
C LEU A 163 -21.25 -6.33 -21.55
N LEU A 164 -21.00 -6.97 -20.40
CA LEU A 164 -21.84 -8.06 -19.92
C LEU A 164 -23.32 -7.63 -19.97
N PRO A 165 -24.25 -8.56 -20.27
CA PRO A 165 -25.67 -8.25 -20.27
C PRO A 165 -26.11 -7.70 -18.90
N PRO A 166 -26.96 -6.66 -18.88
CA PRO A 166 -27.39 -6.02 -17.65
C PRO A 166 -28.17 -7.02 -16.78
N HIS A 167 -27.79 -7.14 -15.51
CA HIS A 167 -28.51 -7.97 -14.55
C HIS A 167 -29.97 -7.48 -14.40
N PRO A 168 -30.96 -8.35 -14.59
CA PRO A 168 -32.37 -7.99 -14.41
C PRO A 168 -32.60 -7.65 -12.93
N GLY A 169 -32.87 -6.37 -12.64
CA GLY A 169 -33.11 -5.85 -11.29
C GLY A 169 -32.19 -4.70 -10.85
N ALA A 170 -31.19 -4.33 -11.66
CA ALA A 170 -30.40 -3.13 -11.38
C ALA A 170 -31.28 -1.87 -11.53
N ALA A 171 -31.47 -1.14 -10.43
CA ALA A 171 -32.18 0.13 -10.45
C ALA A 171 -31.47 1.09 -11.43
N VAL A 172 -32.22 1.61 -12.42
CA VAL A 172 -31.74 2.58 -13.41
C VAL A 172 -31.01 3.71 -12.67
N PRO A 173 -29.74 4.00 -13.01
CA PRO A 173 -28.98 5.05 -12.34
C PRO A 173 -29.72 6.37 -12.47
N SER A 174 -29.76 7.13 -11.37
CA SER A 174 -30.44 8.43 -11.39
C SER A 174 -29.71 9.37 -12.38
N GLY A 175 -30.43 10.34 -12.96
CA GLY A 175 -29.81 11.28 -13.90
C GLY A 175 -28.62 12.06 -13.30
N LEU A 176 -28.58 12.22 -11.98
CA LEU A 176 -27.48 12.84 -11.24
C LEU A 176 -26.24 11.95 -11.19
N GLU A 177 -26.40 10.64 -10.92
CA GLU A 177 -25.28 9.68 -10.90
C GLU A 177 -24.58 9.62 -12.27
N LYS A 178 -25.36 9.59 -13.35
CA LYS A 178 -24.83 9.59 -14.71
C LYS A 178 -24.01 10.86 -15.00
N ARG A 179 -24.49 12.04 -14.57
CA ARG A 179 -23.74 13.30 -14.72
C ARG A 179 -22.44 13.29 -13.93
N ASN A 180 -22.44 12.78 -12.70
CA ASN A 180 -21.23 12.70 -11.88
C ASN A 180 -20.17 11.79 -12.49
N ILE A 181 -20.58 10.64 -13.04
CA ILE A 181 -19.65 9.73 -13.73
C ILE A 181 -19.08 10.38 -14.99
N HIS A 182 -19.91 11.01 -15.83
CA HIS A 182 -19.41 11.71 -17.02
C HIS A 182 -18.43 12.83 -16.65
N HIS A 183 -18.72 13.58 -15.60
CA HIS A 183 -17.82 14.62 -15.11
C HIS A 183 -16.49 14.04 -14.61
N ALA A 184 -16.52 12.92 -13.88
CA ALA A 184 -15.31 12.24 -13.43
C ALA A 184 -14.47 11.72 -14.62
N VAL A 185 -15.11 11.14 -15.64
CA VAL A 185 -14.43 10.67 -16.86
C VAL A 185 -13.80 11.83 -17.63
N ALA A 186 -14.49 12.96 -17.78
CA ALA A 186 -13.93 14.15 -18.43
C ALA A 186 -12.69 14.67 -17.69
N ARG A 187 -12.73 14.69 -16.35
CA ARG A 187 -11.56 15.07 -15.53
C ARG A 187 -10.42 14.07 -15.64
N LEU A 188 -10.70 12.76 -15.63
CA LEU A 188 -9.69 11.71 -15.83
C LEU A 188 -8.96 11.91 -17.15
N HIS A 189 -9.71 12.18 -18.22
CA HIS A 189 -9.11 12.49 -19.51
C HIS A 189 -8.21 13.72 -19.43
N ALA A 190 -8.65 14.80 -18.78
CA ALA A 190 -7.85 16.02 -18.65
C ALA A 190 -6.51 15.76 -17.92
N HIS A 191 -6.54 15.06 -16.78
CA HIS A 191 -5.31 14.70 -16.05
C HIS A 191 -4.42 13.75 -16.85
N ALA A 192 -4.98 12.76 -17.53
CA ALA A 192 -4.21 11.85 -18.38
C ALA A 192 -3.53 12.59 -19.56
N SER A 193 -4.20 13.57 -20.15
CA SER A 193 -3.61 14.44 -21.19
C SER A 193 -2.52 15.35 -20.63
N ALA A 194 -2.73 15.94 -19.44
CA ALA A 194 -1.71 16.77 -18.79
C ALA A 194 -0.45 15.95 -18.45
N LEU A 195 -0.64 14.76 -17.87
CA LEU A 195 0.45 13.82 -17.61
C LEU A 195 1.21 13.44 -18.88
N ALA A 196 0.50 13.18 -19.99
CA ALA A 196 1.13 12.87 -21.28
C ALA A 196 2.01 14.03 -21.79
N LEU A 197 1.60 15.29 -21.59
CA LEU A 197 2.41 16.45 -21.95
C LEU A 197 3.64 16.59 -21.03
N LEU A 198 3.47 16.44 -19.71
CA LEU A 198 4.57 16.56 -18.74
C LEU A 198 5.69 15.53 -18.99
N VAL A 199 5.35 14.31 -19.41
CA VAL A 199 6.36 13.28 -19.69
C VAL A 199 7.00 13.41 -21.08
N GLU A 200 6.48 14.29 -21.94
CA GLU A 200 7.09 14.62 -23.24
C GLU A 200 8.10 15.78 -23.15
N GLU A 201 8.15 16.51 -22.03
CA GLU A 201 9.13 17.58 -21.80
C GLU A 201 10.55 17.02 -21.61
N ASP A 202 11.57 17.75 -22.09
CA ASP A 202 12.98 17.34 -21.99
C ASP A 202 13.45 17.26 -20.53
N GLU A 203 12.91 18.13 -19.67
CA GLU A 203 13.11 18.12 -18.22
C GLU A 203 11.77 17.83 -17.53
N VAL A 204 11.64 16.63 -16.94
CA VAL A 204 10.38 16.20 -16.33
C VAL A 204 10.28 16.70 -14.89
N ASP A 205 9.31 17.57 -14.62
CA ASP A 205 8.95 17.97 -13.25
C ASP A 205 8.27 16.82 -12.50
N ARG A 206 9.03 16.23 -11.56
CA ARG A 206 8.58 15.11 -10.74
C ARG A 206 7.35 15.44 -9.89
N GLU A 207 7.27 16.65 -9.32
CA GLU A 207 6.16 17.03 -8.46
C GLU A 207 4.87 17.21 -9.27
N ALA A 208 4.97 17.82 -10.46
CA ALA A 208 3.85 17.94 -11.38
C ALA A 208 3.32 16.56 -11.84
N VAL A 209 4.23 15.64 -12.18
CA VAL A 209 3.86 14.26 -12.55
C VAL A 209 3.16 13.55 -11.38
N ASP A 210 3.69 13.67 -10.17
CA ASP A 210 3.10 13.04 -8.98
C ASP A 210 1.71 13.61 -8.66
N GLU A 211 1.51 14.93 -8.80
CA GLU A 211 0.21 15.58 -8.63
C GLU A 211 -0.82 15.04 -9.63
N GLU A 212 -0.45 14.91 -10.90
CA GLU A 212 -1.34 14.38 -11.95
C GLU A 212 -1.69 12.90 -11.71
N VAL A 213 -0.71 12.07 -11.33
CA VAL A 213 -0.94 10.65 -11.01
C VAL A 213 -1.89 10.49 -9.82
N HIS A 214 -1.67 11.22 -8.73
CA HIS A 214 -2.57 11.20 -7.57
C HIS A 214 -3.96 11.73 -7.91
N GLY A 215 -4.06 12.75 -8.78
CA GLY A 215 -5.32 13.25 -9.32
C GLY A 215 -6.11 12.18 -10.08
N ILE A 216 -5.43 11.39 -10.92
CA ILE A 216 -6.02 10.26 -11.66
C ILE A 216 -6.53 9.19 -10.71
N ASP A 217 -5.72 8.75 -9.73
CA ASP A 217 -6.12 7.70 -8.78
C ASP A 217 -7.34 8.14 -7.96
N PHE A 218 -7.32 9.37 -7.44
CA PHE A 218 -8.45 9.95 -6.71
C PHE A 218 -9.74 9.94 -7.54
N LEU A 219 -9.67 10.34 -8.82
CA LEU A 219 -10.83 10.40 -9.70
C LEU A 219 -11.35 9.02 -10.10
N LEU A 220 -10.46 8.04 -10.31
CA LEU A 220 -10.85 6.65 -10.55
C LEU A 220 -11.64 6.11 -9.36
N ASP A 221 -11.16 6.35 -8.13
CA ASP A 221 -11.83 5.91 -6.92
C ASP A 221 -13.14 6.67 -6.67
N ALA A 222 -13.22 7.96 -7.00
CA ALA A 222 -14.48 8.71 -6.97
C ALA A 222 -15.51 8.16 -7.99
N ALA A 223 -15.09 7.85 -9.21
CA ALA A 223 -15.94 7.26 -10.24
C ALA A 223 -16.43 5.86 -9.83
N ARG A 224 -15.55 5.03 -9.29
CA ARG A 224 -15.89 3.69 -8.78
C ARG A 224 -16.89 3.75 -7.63
N ARG A 225 -16.71 4.69 -6.68
CA ARG A 225 -17.66 4.92 -5.57
C ARG A 225 -19.04 5.35 -6.09
N SER A 226 -19.07 6.18 -7.14
CA SER A 226 -20.31 6.62 -7.81
C SER A 226 -21.03 5.44 -8.49
N CYS A 227 -20.32 4.61 -9.25
CA CYS A 227 -20.89 3.42 -9.91
C CYS A 227 -21.46 2.40 -8.90
N ARG A 228 -20.90 2.34 -7.69
CA ARG A 228 -21.30 1.38 -6.64
C ARG A 228 -22.33 1.91 -5.66
N LYS A 229 -22.79 3.16 -5.83
CA LYS A 229 -23.75 3.82 -4.93
C LYS A 229 -23.27 3.76 -3.47
N ALA A 230 -22.03 4.18 -3.23
CA ALA A 230 -21.46 4.24 -1.89
C ALA A 230 -22.46 4.91 -0.92
N SER A 231 -22.71 4.29 0.22
CA SER A 231 -23.65 4.83 1.21
C SER A 231 -23.15 6.17 1.73
N PRO A 232 -24.05 7.14 1.99
CA PRO A 232 -23.65 8.40 2.59
C PRO A 232 -22.96 8.14 3.93
N VAL A 233 -21.96 8.96 4.25
CA VAL A 233 -21.25 8.88 5.54
C VAL A 233 -22.25 9.04 6.67
N GLN A 234 -22.22 8.13 7.65
CA GLN A 234 -23.12 8.15 8.79
C GLN A 234 -22.89 9.42 9.62
N ARG A 235 -23.95 9.96 10.25
CA ARG A 235 -23.89 11.22 11.02
C ARG A 235 -22.83 11.20 12.13
N SER A 236 -22.64 10.07 12.80
CA SER A 236 -21.62 9.87 13.83
C SER A 236 -20.21 9.93 13.26
N THR A 237 -19.95 9.24 12.15
CA THR A 237 -18.66 9.30 11.42
C THR A 237 -18.39 10.71 10.90
N ALA A 238 -19.41 11.37 10.36
CA ALA A 238 -19.31 12.74 9.87
C ALA A 238 -18.95 13.72 11.00
N GLN A 239 -19.42 13.50 12.23
CA GLN A 239 -19.04 14.32 13.37
C GLN A 239 -17.55 14.14 13.73
N ARG A 240 -17.06 12.90 13.81
CA ARG A 240 -15.63 12.63 14.05
C ARG A 240 -14.73 13.20 12.94
N LEU A 241 -15.16 13.11 11.69
CA LEU A 241 -14.44 13.71 10.57
C LEU A 241 -14.33 15.24 10.71
N ARG A 242 -15.34 15.92 11.26
CA ARG A 242 -15.25 17.37 11.52
C ARG A 242 -14.27 17.69 12.64
N GLU A 243 -14.24 16.87 13.70
CA GLU A 243 -13.29 17.02 14.81
C GLU A 243 -11.85 16.88 14.30
N HIS A 244 -11.54 15.80 13.58
CA HIS A 244 -10.21 15.62 12.99
C HIS A 244 -9.84 16.66 11.91
N ALA A 245 -10.83 17.16 11.15
CA ALA A 245 -10.58 18.24 10.21
C ALA A 245 -10.23 19.56 10.90
N ALA A 246 -10.80 19.82 12.08
CA ALA A 246 -10.44 20.97 12.90
C ALA A 246 -9.04 20.82 13.50
N GLU A 247 -8.71 19.63 14.01
CA GLU A 247 -7.34 19.28 14.48
C GLU A 247 -6.31 19.50 13.35
N LEU A 248 -6.58 18.97 12.16
CA LEU A 248 -5.71 19.14 11.00
C LEU A 248 -5.50 20.62 10.63
N ALA A 249 -6.55 21.43 10.69
CA ALA A 249 -6.45 22.86 10.41
C ALA A 249 -5.58 23.60 11.46
N GLU A 250 -5.69 23.22 12.72
CA GLU A 250 -4.83 23.73 13.80
C GLU A 250 -3.37 23.28 13.61
N ASP A 251 -3.13 22.00 13.32
CA ASP A 251 -1.80 21.45 13.07
C ASP A 251 -1.09 22.15 11.91
N ILE A 252 -1.81 22.46 10.84
CA ILE A 252 -1.30 23.23 9.69
C ILE A 252 -1.02 24.68 10.08
N ALA A 253 -1.90 25.32 10.86
CA ALA A 253 -1.68 26.69 11.33
C ALA A 253 -0.42 26.77 12.22
N GLN A 254 -0.18 25.76 13.05
CA GLN A 254 1.03 25.63 13.86
C GLN A 254 2.27 25.45 12.98
N ALA A 255 2.23 24.57 11.96
CA ALA A 255 3.36 24.37 11.06
C ALA A 255 3.81 25.66 10.37
N ARG A 256 2.87 26.56 10.06
CA ARG A 256 3.14 27.83 9.36
C ARG A 256 3.88 28.87 10.19
N VAL A 257 3.89 28.76 11.52
CA VAL A 257 4.59 29.70 12.41
C VAL A 257 5.93 29.16 12.91
N LEU A 258 6.31 27.95 12.51
CA LEU A 258 7.60 27.36 12.84
C LEU A 258 8.65 27.85 11.84
N ASP A 259 9.79 28.33 12.36
CA ASP A 259 10.94 28.75 11.54
C ASP A 259 12.03 27.67 11.47
N ASP A 260 12.01 26.70 12.38
CA ASP A 260 12.99 25.61 12.45
C ASP A 260 12.56 24.42 11.58
N LEU A 261 13.43 23.99 10.67
CA LEU A 261 13.16 22.88 9.74
C LEU A 261 12.89 21.57 10.47
N HIS A 262 13.59 21.31 11.58
CA HIS A 262 13.38 20.09 12.35
C HIS A 262 12.01 20.10 13.06
N ALA A 263 11.61 21.25 13.62
CA ALA A 263 10.27 21.45 14.17
C ALA A 263 9.18 21.31 13.09
N ILE A 264 9.39 21.85 11.89
CA ILE A 264 8.49 21.69 10.75
C ILE A 264 8.33 20.21 10.39
N ASP A 265 9.42 19.46 10.22
CA ASP A 265 9.37 18.01 9.92
C ASP A 265 8.57 17.23 10.99
N LYS A 266 8.81 17.53 12.26
CA LYS A 266 8.04 16.93 13.36
C LYS A 266 6.55 17.25 13.25
N GLN A 267 6.19 18.50 12.92
CA GLN A 267 4.81 18.90 12.76
C GLN A 267 4.15 18.27 11.52
N LEU A 268 4.90 18.10 10.42
CA LEU A 268 4.44 17.40 9.22
C LEU A 268 4.11 15.92 9.53
N LYS A 269 4.87 15.26 10.41
CA LYS A 269 4.55 13.90 10.88
C LYS A 269 3.23 13.86 11.64
N VAL A 270 2.96 14.84 12.50
CA VAL A 270 1.66 14.96 13.20
C VAL A 270 0.52 15.15 12.20
N ILE A 271 0.67 16.08 11.26
CA ILE A 271 -0.28 16.31 10.17
C ILE A 271 -0.58 15.02 9.38
N ALA A 272 0.48 14.26 9.04
CA ALA A 272 0.35 13.00 8.31
C ALA A 272 -0.41 11.93 9.12
N ASP A 273 -0.18 11.84 10.43
CA ASP A 273 -0.92 10.93 11.32
C ASP A 273 -2.40 11.33 11.44
N THR A 274 -2.70 12.63 11.56
CA THR A 274 -4.08 13.16 11.56
C THR A 274 -4.80 12.82 10.24
N LEU A 275 -4.13 13.02 9.09
CA LEU A 275 -4.66 12.61 7.77
C LEU A 275 -4.92 11.11 7.69
N ARG A 276 -4.03 10.27 8.25
CA ARG A 276 -4.22 8.81 8.28
C ARG A 276 -5.47 8.43 9.08
N HIS A 277 -5.76 9.10 10.20
CA HIS A 277 -6.99 8.89 10.97
C HIS A 277 -8.24 9.33 10.21
N ILE A 278 -8.19 10.47 9.51
CA ILE A 278 -9.30 10.91 8.64
C ILE A 278 -9.58 9.87 7.56
N HIS A 279 -8.53 9.40 6.87
CA HIS A 279 -8.65 8.34 5.86
C HIS A 279 -9.24 7.06 6.46
N SER A 280 -8.77 6.65 7.63
CA SER A 280 -9.33 5.47 8.30
C SER A 280 -10.83 5.63 8.51
N HIS A 281 -11.33 6.79 8.94
CA HIS A 281 -12.77 7.03 9.10
C HIS A 281 -13.57 7.02 7.80
N VAL A 282 -12.99 7.49 6.70
CA VAL A 282 -13.62 7.43 5.37
C VAL A 282 -13.63 5.99 4.83
N ASP A 283 -12.61 5.20 5.16
CA ASP A 283 -12.39 3.85 4.63
C ASP A 283 -12.95 2.73 5.53
N HIS A 284 -13.21 3.01 6.82
CA HIS A 284 -13.81 2.08 7.79
C HIS A 284 -15.25 1.69 7.46
N GLY A 285 -15.86 2.34 6.47
CA GLY A 285 -17.03 1.82 5.74
C GLY A 285 -16.67 0.60 4.89
N VAL A 286 -15.98 -0.39 5.46
CA VAL A 286 -15.71 -1.69 4.86
C VAL A 286 -15.32 -1.57 3.38
N PHE A 287 -14.10 -1.11 3.12
CA PHE A 287 -13.31 -1.68 2.02
C PHE A 287 -13.08 -3.20 2.29
N ARG A 288 -14.15 -4.01 2.39
CA ARG A 288 -14.11 -5.39 1.92
C ARG A 288 -13.83 -5.23 0.44
N ARG A 289 -12.54 -5.21 0.08
CA ARG A 289 -12.02 -5.25 -1.28
C ARG A 289 -13.03 -5.96 -2.20
N TRP A 290 -13.79 -5.14 -2.93
CA TRP A 290 -14.39 -5.48 -4.21
C TRP A 290 -15.33 -6.68 -4.28
N ARG A 291 -15.97 -7.13 -3.19
CA ARG A 291 -17.06 -8.11 -3.34
C ARG A 291 -18.32 -7.39 -3.84
N PRO A 292 -18.90 -7.80 -4.99
CA PRO A 292 -20.26 -7.42 -5.33
C PRO A 292 -21.14 -7.71 -4.11
N LEU A 293 -21.98 -6.76 -3.71
CA LEU A 293 -23.08 -7.08 -2.81
C LEU A 293 -23.80 -8.29 -3.42
N PRO A 294 -24.02 -9.38 -2.67
CA PRO A 294 -24.80 -10.49 -3.19
C PRO A 294 -26.11 -9.88 -3.65
N CYS A 295 -26.40 -10.01 -4.95
CA CYS A 295 -27.66 -9.55 -5.51
C CYS A 295 -28.71 -10.25 -4.67
N ARG A 296 -29.48 -9.47 -3.89
CA ARG A 296 -30.49 -10.01 -2.98
C ARG A 296 -31.46 -10.75 -3.89
N GLU A 297 -31.31 -12.08 -3.95
CA GLU A 297 -32.22 -12.93 -4.71
C GLU A 297 -33.59 -12.60 -4.18
N ARG A 298 -34.39 -11.97 -5.03
CA ARG A 298 -35.78 -11.71 -4.76
C ARG A 298 -36.38 -13.10 -4.70
N THR A 299 -36.50 -13.67 -3.51
CA THR A 299 -37.19 -14.92 -3.30
C THR A 299 -38.58 -14.68 -3.86
N ALA A 300 -38.82 -15.22 -5.05
CA ALA A 300 -40.12 -15.17 -5.67
C ALA A 300 -41.03 -15.94 -4.71
N GLN A 301 -41.74 -15.18 -3.87
CA GLN A 301 -42.89 -15.72 -3.17
C GLN A 301 -43.86 -16.10 -4.26
N HIS A 302 -43.87 -17.38 -4.59
CA HIS A 302 -44.89 -17.98 -5.42
C HIS A 302 -46.23 -17.72 -4.70
N PRO A 303 -47.15 -16.94 -5.27
CA PRO A 303 -48.50 -16.90 -4.73
C PRO A 303 -49.10 -18.30 -4.89
N GLN A 304 -49.60 -18.86 -3.78
CA GLN A 304 -50.50 -20.01 -3.79
C GLN A 304 -51.88 -19.58 -4.26
#